data_AF-A0A4T0W5U9-F1
#
_entry.id   AF-A0A4T0W5U9-F1
#
_cell.length_a   1.000
_cell.length_b   1.000
_cell.length_c   1.000
_cell.angle_alpha   90.00
_cell.angle_beta   90.00
_cell.angle_gamma   90.00
#
_symmetry.space_group_name_H-M   'P 1'
#
loop_
_entity.id
_entity.type
_entity.pdbx_description
1 polymer ?
#
loop_
_entity_poly.entity_id
_entity_poly.type
_entity_poly.pdbx_seq_one_letter_code
_entity_poly.pdbx_strand_id
1 'polypeptide(L)'
;MAESEQVHNTAAVWIPNSYYDFEKLWFADEDTLKAYIKEVDDGINPEKAFRMARMQGDENTLQMLIPPALLNKQGGGLGITVTCDPDVNKLPSHQVDYEEFEPSGDKDSETH
;
A
#
# COMPACT_ATOMS: atom_id res chain seq x y z
N MET A 1 10.51 -14.44 -10.24
CA MET A 1 11.58 -14.36 -9.20
C MET A 1 12.02 -12.93 -8.90
N ALA A 2 12.15 -12.01 -9.89
CA ALA A 2 12.53 -10.61 -9.63
C ALA A 2 11.43 -9.73 -8.97
N GLU A 3 10.15 -10.09 -9.11
CA GLU A 3 9.01 -9.30 -8.61
C GLU A 3 8.81 -9.40 -7.09
N SER A 4 9.20 -10.52 -6.47
CA SER A 4 9.09 -10.72 -5.02
C SER A 4 10.17 -9.93 -4.27
N GLU A 5 11.39 -9.83 -4.79
CA GLU A 5 12.51 -9.11 -4.14
C GLU A 5 12.27 -7.60 -4.00
N GLN A 6 11.57 -6.98 -4.95
CA GLN A 6 11.30 -5.53 -4.90
C GLN A 6 10.31 -5.18 -3.80
N VAL A 7 9.30 -6.04 -3.58
CA VAL A 7 8.32 -5.87 -2.50
C VAL A 7 8.96 -6.20 -1.14
N HIS A 8 9.79 -7.24 -1.05
CA HIS A 8 10.47 -7.59 0.21
C HIS A 8 11.47 -6.55 0.69
N ASN A 9 12.11 -5.81 -0.22
CA ASN A 9 13.04 -4.73 0.12
C ASN A 9 12.35 -3.37 0.30
N THR A 10 11.03 -3.31 0.14
CA THR A 10 10.30 -2.07 0.33
C THR A 10 9.93 -1.89 1.80
N ALA A 11 10.33 -0.77 2.39
CA ALA A 11 9.98 -0.43 3.76
C ALA A 11 8.46 -0.24 3.92
N ALA A 12 7.92 -0.66 5.06
CA ALA A 12 6.56 -0.39 5.46
C ALA A 12 6.57 0.42 6.75
N VAL A 13 5.81 1.51 6.78
CA VAL A 13 5.79 2.48 7.90
C VAL A 13 4.40 2.52 8.50
N TRP A 14 4.33 2.42 9.83
CA TRP A 14 3.10 2.62 10.59
C TRP A 14 2.87 4.11 10.84
N ILE A 15 1.74 4.64 10.39
CA ILE A 15 1.35 6.03 10.59
C ILE A 15 0.38 6.09 11.78
N PRO A 16 0.77 6.71 12.90
CA PRO A 16 -0.12 6.87 14.05
C PRO A 16 -1.24 7.86 13.74
N ASN A 17 -2.33 7.81 14.52
CA ASN A 17 -3.41 8.77 14.36
C ASN A 17 -2.97 10.21 14.70
N SER A 18 -2.07 10.38 15.66
CA SER A 18 -1.52 11.68 16.04
C SER A 18 -0.01 11.61 16.26
N TYR A 19 0.66 12.74 16.05
CA TYR A 19 2.10 12.88 16.19
C TYR A 19 2.49 14.32 16.55
N TYR A 20 3.13 14.52 17.70
CA TYR A 20 3.32 15.85 18.32
C TYR A 20 2.02 16.68 18.27
N ASP A 21 2.04 17.81 17.55
CA ASP A 21 0.91 18.74 17.40
C ASP A 21 -0.03 18.38 16.24
N PHE A 22 0.26 17.32 15.48
CA PHE A 22 -0.57 16.87 14.37
C PHE A 22 -1.61 15.87 14.85
N GLU A 23 -2.87 16.30 14.88
CA GLU A 23 -4.01 15.40 14.93
C GLU A 23 -4.34 14.89 13.52
N LYS A 24 -4.65 13.61 13.40
CA LYS A 24 -5.03 12.95 12.13
C LYS A 24 -3.89 12.93 11.11
N LEU A 25 -2.69 12.51 11.52
CA LEU A 25 -1.48 12.52 10.69
C LEU A 25 -1.66 11.84 9.32
N TRP A 26 -2.46 10.77 9.25
CA TRP A 26 -2.78 10.10 7.97
C TRP A 26 -3.35 11.03 6.89
N PHE A 27 -4.07 12.08 7.31
CA PHE A 27 -4.70 13.06 6.42
C PHE A 27 -3.91 14.37 6.33
N ALA A 28 -2.71 14.43 6.93
CA ALA A 28 -1.82 15.56 6.77
C ALA A 28 -1.32 15.67 5.31
N ASP A 29 -0.74 16.81 4.97
CA ASP A 29 -0.08 16.99 3.68
C ASP A 29 1.12 16.04 3.53
N GLU A 30 1.52 15.82 2.27
CA GLU A 30 2.61 14.89 1.96
C GLU A 30 3.96 15.32 2.56
N ASP A 31 4.26 16.60 2.71
CA ASP A 31 5.54 17.03 3.27
C ASP A 31 5.61 16.69 4.76
N THR A 32 4.51 16.86 5.49
CA THR A 32 4.35 16.42 6.88
C THR A 32 4.53 14.91 7.02
N LEU A 33 3.88 14.12 6.16
CA LEU A 33 4.03 12.65 6.16
C LEU A 33 5.45 12.21 5.83
N LYS A 34 6.10 12.84 4.84
CA LYS A 34 7.50 12.56 4.48
C LYS A 34 8.46 12.90 5.61
N ALA A 35 8.22 14.00 6.31
CA ALA A 35 9.01 14.39 7.49
C ALA A 35 8.88 13.34 8.60
N TYR A 36 7.65 12.93 8.92
CA TYR A 36 7.39 11.86 9.89
C TYR A 36 8.12 10.56 9.52
N ILE A 37 7.99 10.09 8.27
CA ILE A 37 8.63 8.84 7.81
C ILE A 37 10.15 8.89 8.00
N LYS A 38 10.78 10.03 7.70
CA LYS A 38 12.23 10.21 7.91
C LYS A 38 12.62 10.32 9.37
N GLU A 39 11.73 10.75 10.25
CA GLU A 39 11.99 10.77 11.69
C GLU A 39 11.89 9.36 12.30
N VAL A 40 11.01 8.51 11.75
CA VAL A 40 10.96 7.08 12.11
C VAL A 40 12.27 6.38 11.75
N ASP A 41 12.75 6.57 10.52
CA ASP A 41 14.03 6.06 10.04
C ASP A 41 14.46 6.87 8.80
N ASP A 42 15.63 7.52 8.89
CA ASP A 42 16.13 8.41 7.84
C ASP A 42 16.57 7.66 6.56
N GLY A 43 16.80 6.36 6.67
CA GLY A 43 17.11 5.46 5.55
C GLY A 43 15.89 5.10 4.71
N ILE A 44 14.67 5.35 5.20
CA ILE A 44 13.44 5.07 4.46
C ILE A 44 13.21 6.16 3.42
N ASN A 45 13.02 5.75 2.16
CA ASN A 45 12.52 6.63 1.10
C ASN A 45 10.98 6.75 1.20
N PRO A 46 10.43 7.91 1.59
CA PRO A 46 8.99 8.07 1.82
C PRO A 46 8.11 7.91 0.56
N GLU A 47 8.71 8.04 -0.63
CA GLU A 47 8.03 7.91 -1.91
C GLU A 47 7.97 6.46 -2.40
N LYS A 48 8.72 5.58 -1.74
CA LYS A 48 8.77 4.15 -2.05
C LYS A 48 8.24 3.29 -0.92
N ALA A 49 7.95 3.85 0.26
CA ALA A 49 7.49 3.08 1.40
C ALA A 49 5.97 2.83 1.39
N PHE A 50 5.56 1.63 1.77
CA PHE A 50 4.17 1.37 2.14
C PHE A 50 3.82 2.14 3.40
N ARG A 51 2.59 2.64 3.48
CA ARG A 51 2.08 3.31 4.69
C ARG A 51 0.89 2.54 5.21
N MET A 52 0.85 2.27 6.50
CA MET A 52 -0.24 1.55 7.16
C MET A 52 -0.80 2.39 8.29
N ALA A 53 -2.11 2.39 8.47
CA ALA A 53 -2.76 3.03 9.61
C ALA A 53 -4.05 2.30 9.98
N ARG A 54 -4.60 2.61 11.15
CA ARG A 54 -6.01 2.30 11.44
C ARG A 54 -6.92 3.28 10.71
N MET A 55 -8.09 2.84 10.28
CA MET A 55 -9.10 3.74 9.73
C MET A 55 -9.66 4.62 10.84
N GLN A 56 -9.79 5.92 10.56
CA GLN A 56 -10.43 6.82 11.50
C GLN A 56 -11.92 6.50 11.60
N GLY A 57 -12.41 6.25 12.81
CA GLY A 57 -13.82 5.88 13.06
C GLY A 57 -14.08 4.37 13.09
N ASP A 58 -13.10 3.53 12.72
CA ASP A 58 -13.16 2.08 12.88
C ASP A 58 -11.76 1.53 13.21
N GLU A 59 -11.47 1.40 14.50
CA GLU A 59 -10.15 0.98 14.99
C GLU A 59 -9.80 -0.49 14.69
N ASN A 60 -10.79 -1.30 14.30
CA ASN A 60 -10.58 -2.70 13.95
C ASN A 60 -10.18 -2.89 12.48
N THR A 61 -10.31 -1.84 11.66
CA THR A 61 -9.98 -1.90 10.26
C THR A 61 -8.67 -1.15 9.98
N LEU A 62 -7.80 -1.81 9.21
CA LEU A 62 -6.54 -1.25 8.74
C LEU A 62 -6.69 -0.69 7.32
N GLN A 63 -5.97 0.38 7.04
CA GLN A 63 -5.80 0.95 5.71
C GLN A 63 -4.32 0.94 5.33
N MET A 64 -4.07 0.77 4.04
CA MET A 64 -2.73 0.77 3.46
C MET A 64 -2.68 1.68 2.24
N LEU A 65 -1.61 2.46 2.12
CA LEU A 65 -1.25 3.19 0.91
C LEU A 65 -0.12 2.44 0.21
N ILE A 66 -0.36 2.10 -1.05
CA ILE A 66 0.65 1.60 -1.98
C ILE A 66 1.29 2.83 -2.65
N PRO A 67 2.58 3.07 -2.45
CA PRO A 67 3.23 4.25 -3.03
C PRO A 67 3.25 4.16 -4.57
N PRO A 68 2.97 5.26 -5.29
CA PRO A 68 2.90 5.24 -6.76
C PRO A 68 4.17 4.74 -7.46
N ALA A 69 5.33 4.93 -6.85
CA ALA A 69 6.62 4.49 -7.38
C ALA A 69 6.73 2.96 -7.51
N LEU A 70 5.89 2.20 -6.80
CA LEU A 70 5.86 0.74 -6.89
C LEU A 70 4.86 0.24 -7.96
N LEU A 71 4.07 1.12 -8.55
CA LEU A 71 3.13 0.73 -9.61
C LEU A 71 3.89 0.36 -10.88
N ASN A 72 3.42 -0.69 -11.58
CA ASN A 72 4.06 -1.17 -12.82
C ASN A 72 4.21 -0.10 -13.91
N LYS A 73 3.24 0.83 -14.02
CA LYS A 73 3.33 1.96 -14.95
C LYS A 73 4.51 2.91 -14.67
N GLN A 74 5.05 2.88 -13.45
CA GLN A 74 6.21 3.67 -13.03
C GLN A 74 7.49 2.81 -12.91
N GLY A 75 7.47 1.56 -13.38
CA GLY A 75 8.61 0.65 -13.32
C GLY A 75 8.82 -0.02 -11.96
N GLY A 76 7.80 0.00 -11.09
CA GLY A 76 7.90 -0.44 -9.70
C GLY A 76 7.74 -1.93 -9.42
N GLY A 77 7.36 -2.74 -10.42
CA GLY A 77 7.45 -4.21 -10.36
C GLY A 77 6.51 -4.92 -9.38
N LEU A 78 5.50 -4.25 -8.82
CA LEU A 78 4.44 -4.94 -8.07
C LEU A 78 3.60 -5.80 -9.02
N GLY A 79 3.29 -7.04 -8.64
CA GLY A 79 2.30 -7.89 -9.33
C GLY A 79 0.85 -7.35 -9.29
N ILE A 80 0.66 -6.05 -9.09
CA ILE A 80 -0.62 -5.36 -9.00
C ILE A 80 -0.72 -4.40 -10.20
N THR A 81 -1.79 -4.55 -10.98
CA THR A 81 -2.10 -3.63 -12.07
C THR A 81 -3.21 -2.69 -11.65
N VAL A 82 -2.92 -1.39 -11.59
CA VAL A 82 -3.91 -0.36 -11.30
C VAL A 82 -4.34 0.31 -12.61
N THR A 83 -5.64 0.26 -12.88
CA THR A 83 -6.28 0.95 -14.00
C THR A 83 -7.16 2.05 -13.46
N CYS A 84 -6.84 3.30 -13.81
CA CYS A 84 -7.69 4.45 -13.52
C CYS A 84 -8.53 4.74 -14.77
N ASP A 85 -9.85 4.70 -14.65
CA ASP A 85 -10.77 5.18 -15.68
C ASP A 85 -11.48 6.43 -15.15
N PRO A 86 -11.48 7.56 -15.90
CA PRO A 86 -12.18 8.77 -15.48
C PRO A 86 -13.70 8.62 -15.46
N ASP A 87 -14.25 7.60 -16.12
CA ASP A 87 -15.68 7.28 -16.10
C ASP A 87 -15.98 6.22 -15.03
N VAL A 88 -16.62 6.66 -13.94
CA VAL A 88 -17.00 5.81 -12.80
C VAL A 88 -17.90 4.65 -13.21
N ASN A 89 -18.66 4.77 -14.31
CA ASN A 89 -19.56 3.72 -14.77
C ASN A 89 -18.81 2.54 -15.42
N LYS A 90 -17.53 2.73 -15.76
CA LYS A 90 -16.67 1.67 -16.31
C LYS A 90 -15.89 0.94 -15.22
N LEU A 91 -15.91 1.44 -13.99
CA LEU A 91 -15.30 0.76 -12.87
C LEU A 91 -16.17 -0.44 -12.47
N PRO A 92 -15.57 -1.61 -12.21
CA PRO A 92 -16.33 -2.77 -11.76
C PRO A 92 -17.07 -2.45 -10.46
N SER A 93 -18.37 -2.71 -10.43
CA SER A 93 -19.22 -2.56 -9.23
C SER A 93 -19.29 -3.82 -8.38
N HIS A 94 -18.61 -4.89 -8.81
CA HIS A 94 -18.61 -6.16 -8.12
C HIS A 94 -17.73 -6.09 -6.87
N GLN A 95 -18.33 -6.34 -5.71
CA GLN A 95 -17.60 -6.59 -4.48
C GLN A 95 -17.05 -8.02 -4.54
N VAL A 96 -15.74 -8.18 -4.39
CA VAL A 96 -15.12 -9.51 -4.34
C VAL A 96 -15.56 -10.18 -3.04
N ASP A 97 -16.26 -11.30 -3.16
CA ASP A 97 -16.52 -12.19 -2.03
C ASP A 97 -15.28 -13.05 -1.80
N TYR A 98 -14.60 -12.82 -0.68
CA TYR A 98 -13.39 -13.54 -0.32
C TYR A 98 -13.68 -14.93 0.26
N GLU A 99 -14.94 -15.29 0.52
CA GLU A 99 -15.30 -16.64 0.97
C GLU A 99 -15.30 -17.67 -0.17
N GLU A 100 -15.61 -17.24 -1.40
CA GLU A 100 -15.55 -18.08 -2.61
C GLU A 100 -14.28 -17.84 -3.45
N PHE A 101 -13.37 -16.97 -2.99
CA PHE A 101 -12.16 -16.65 -3.75
C PHE A 101 -11.14 -17.79 -3.70
N GLU A 102 -11.06 -18.58 -4.76
CA GLU A 102 -9.92 -19.47 -5.00
C GLU A 102 -8.75 -18.65 -5.60
N PRO A 103 -7.59 -18.55 -4.92
CA PRO A 103 -6.45 -17.85 -5.48
C PRO A 103 -5.97 -18.58 -6.74
N SER A 104 -6.11 -17.94 -7.90
CA SER A 104 -5.58 -18.41 -9.18
C SER A 104 -4.07 -18.15 -9.27
N GLY A 105 -3.32 -18.71 -8.32
CA GLY A 105 -1.87 -18.85 -8.45
C GLY A 105 -1.55 -20.24 -8.99
N ASP A 106 -0.69 -20.33 -10.00
CA ASP A 106 -0.05 -21.60 -10.35
C ASP A 106 0.55 -22.19 -9.08
N LYS A 107 0.04 -23.35 -8.65
CA LYS A 107 0.66 -24.13 -7.60
C LYS A 107 1.99 -24.61 -8.17
N ASP A 108 3.08 -23.95 -7.79
CA ASP A 108 4.43 -24.46 -8.03
C ASP A 108 4.45 -25.92 -7.57
N SER A 109 4.54 -26.82 -8.53
CA SER A 109 4.51 -28.25 -8.28
C SER A 109 5.81 -28.65 -7.60
N GLU A 110 5.81 -28.73 -6.28
CA GLU A 110 6.89 -29.36 -5.52
C GLU A 110 7.04 -30.80 -6.02
N THR A 111 8.11 -31.05 -6.78
CA THR A 111 8.48 -32.39 -7.23
C THR A 111 9.40 -32.98 -6.17
N HIS A 112 8.89 -33.99 -5.46
CA HIS A 112 9.61 -34.79 -4.46
C HIS A 112 10.46 -35.89 -5.09
#